data_AF-A0A969NK03-F1
#
_entry.id   AF-A0A969NK03-F1
#
_cell.length_a   1.000
_cell.length_b   1.000
_cell.length_c   1.000
_cell.angle_alpha   90.00
_cell.angle_beta   90.00
_cell.angle_gamma   90.00
#
_symmetry.space_group_name_H-M   'P 1'
#
loop_
_entity.id
_entity.type
_entity.pdbx_description
1 polymer ?
#
loop_
_entity_poly.entity_id
_entity_poly.type
_entity_poly.pdbx_seq_one_letter_code
_entity_poly.pdbx_strand_id
1 'polypeptide(L)'
;MATIRLMEQGKGAVDRIANNGEVEKYLEGQKLTQGQREAIALAATTTDQFIAWQGKAGAGKTYALNEFREIAQKQGYTVKGYAPSASSAKVLADEVGIETTTVARKLVSQPLEEEAIQQQIWIVDEAGLLGAKNALTLLERATAENARVLLVGDTRQFSSVEAGNPFKSLQQAGITTAYLNQSLRQKTQDLKQAVEHLSSGEIQQGVGILEANHRIEEIQEFEQRTNRIVQDYLNLSPSEREQNSCSSRNQ
;
A
#
# COMPACT_ATOMS: atom_id res chain seq x y z
N MET A 1 -4.08 -22.75 -0.01
CA MET A 1 -2.93 -23.67 0.15
C MET A 1 -1.87 -23.48 -0.95
N ALA A 2 -2.22 -23.40 -2.24
CA ALA A 2 -1.23 -23.21 -3.32
C ALA A 2 -0.39 -21.92 -3.20
N THR A 3 -1.03 -20.77 -2.95
CA THR A 3 -0.33 -19.48 -2.81
C THR A 3 0.67 -19.45 -1.64
N ILE A 4 0.34 -20.14 -0.53
CA ILE A 4 1.23 -20.25 0.64
C ILE A 4 2.45 -21.10 0.29
N ARG A 5 2.25 -22.25 -0.38
CA ARG A 5 3.35 -23.11 -0.84
C ARG A 5 4.32 -22.35 -1.75
N LEU A 6 3.79 -21.57 -2.69
CA LEU A 6 4.61 -20.76 -3.57
C LEU A 6 5.39 -19.70 -2.79
N MET A 7 4.74 -19.06 -1.80
CA MET A 7 5.43 -18.14 -0.89
C MET A 7 6.57 -18.81 -0.12
N GLU A 8 6.35 -20.01 0.41
CA GLU A 8 7.39 -20.78 1.11
C GLU A 8 8.56 -21.15 0.19
N GLN A 9 8.29 -21.51 -1.06
CA GLN A 9 9.32 -21.77 -2.08
C GLN A 9 10.13 -20.51 -2.44
N GLY A 10 9.52 -19.34 -2.37
CA GLY A 10 10.18 -18.06 -2.60
C GLY A 10 11.09 -17.60 -1.46
N LYS A 11 11.10 -18.27 -0.30
CA LYS A 11 11.96 -17.90 0.83
C LYS A 11 13.42 -18.19 0.54
N GLY A 12 14.29 -17.19 0.66
CA GLY A 12 15.71 -17.31 0.35
C GLY A 12 16.02 -17.67 -1.12
N ALA A 13 15.07 -17.50 -2.03
CA ALA A 13 15.18 -17.94 -3.42
C ALA A 13 15.92 -16.95 -4.34
N VAL A 14 16.19 -15.73 -3.88
CA VAL A 14 16.76 -14.66 -4.70
C VAL A 14 17.89 -13.92 -3.98
N ASP A 15 18.83 -13.37 -4.74
CA ASP A 15 19.90 -12.53 -4.19
C ASP A 15 19.35 -11.22 -3.63
N ARG A 16 20.09 -10.63 -2.68
CA ARG A 16 19.79 -9.31 -2.13
C ARG A 16 19.83 -8.25 -3.24
N ILE A 17 18.96 -7.25 -3.16
CA ILE A 17 18.99 -6.12 -4.11
C ILE A 17 20.21 -5.24 -3.83
N ALA A 18 20.48 -4.96 -2.55
CA ALA A 18 21.61 -4.13 -2.12
C ALA A 18 22.18 -4.64 -0.78
N ASN A 19 23.42 -4.25 -0.48
CA ASN A 19 24.05 -4.59 0.80
C ASN A 19 23.57 -3.68 1.93
N ASN A 20 23.53 -4.21 3.16
CA ASN A 20 23.05 -3.49 4.35
C ASN A 20 23.70 -2.11 4.52
N GLY A 21 25.04 -2.02 4.41
CA GLY A 21 25.76 -0.77 4.59
C GLY A 21 25.46 0.30 3.52
N GLU A 22 25.16 -0.11 2.28
CA GLU A 22 24.78 0.81 1.21
C GLU A 22 23.37 1.35 1.44
N VAL A 23 22.46 0.48 1.87
CA VAL A 23 21.07 0.84 2.18
C VAL A 23 21.04 1.77 3.40
N GLU A 24 21.72 1.43 4.48
CA GLU A 24 21.77 2.27 5.70
C GLU A 24 22.31 3.68 5.38
N LYS A 25 23.44 3.76 4.65
CA LYS A 25 24.04 5.03 4.24
C LYS A 25 23.10 5.87 3.37
N TYR A 26 22.38 5.24 2.44
CA TYR A 26 21.39 5.95 1.62
C TYR A 26 20.24 6.49 2.50
N LEU A 27 19.72 5.67 3.42
CA LEU A 27 18.60 6.01 4.27
C LEU A 27 18.93 7.07 5.34
N GLU A 28 20.17 7.20 5.80
CA GLU A 28 20.61 8.27 6.72
C GLU A 28 20.31 9.68 6.19
N GLY A 29 20.40 9.88 4.88
CA GLY A 29 20.09 11.17 4.24
C GLY A 29 18.60 11.50 4.13
N GLN A 30 17.72 10.54 4.44
CA GLN A 30 16.28 10.66 4.18
C GLN A 30 15.47 10.90 5.45
N LYS A 31 14.44 11.74 5.32
CA LYS A 31 13.47 12.01 6.40
C LYS A 31 12.39 10.94 6.43
N LEU A 32 12.75 9.76 6.94
CA LEU A 32 11.88 8.60 7.04
C LEU A 32 11.50 8.34 8.50
N THR A 33 10.27 7.87 8.72
CA THR A 33 9.90 7.23 10.00
C THR A 33 10.66 5.92 10.18
N GLN A 34 10.75 5.43 11.41
CA GLN A 34 11.40 4.16 11.70
C GLN A 34 10.78 2.99 10.91
N GLY A 35 9.45 2.90 10.85
CA GLY A 35 8.76 1.84 10.11
C GLY A 35 9.00 1.90 8.59
N GLN A 36 9.11 3.11 8.01
CA GLN A 36 9.47 3.24 6.60
C GLN A 36 10.93 2.81 6.34
N ARG A 37 11.86 3.21 7.22
CA ARG A 37 13.28 2.82 7.14
C ARG A 37 13.43 1.31 7.21
N GLU A 38 12.78 0.66 8.17
CA GLU A 38 12.77 -0.80 8.32
C GLU A 38 12.16 -1.49 7.11
N ALA A 39 11.05 -0.97 6.57
CA ALA A 39 10.39 -1.54 5.39
C ALA A 39 11.29 -1.51 4.16
N ILE A 40 11.95 -0.38 3.90
CA ILE A 40 12.88 -0.22 2.78
C ILE A 40 14.11 -1.12 2.98
N ALA A 41 14.70 -1.13 4.18
CA ALA A 41 15.86 -1.96 4.49
C ALA A 41 15.55 -3.45 4.33
N LEU A 42 14.41 -3.91 4.85
CA LEU A 42 13.96 -5.29 4.71
C LEU A 42 13.77 -5.65 3.23
N ALA A 43 13.07 -4.82 2.47
CA ALA A 43 12.81 -5.08 1.05
C ALA A 43 14.10 -5.15 0.22
N ALA A 44 15.07 -4.28 0.50
CA ALA A 44 16.34 -4.22 -0.21
C ALA A 44 17.31 -5.36 0.16
N THR A 45 17.23 -5.89 1.38
CA THR A 45 18.25 -6.80 1.93
C THR A 45 17.76 -8.22 2.19
N THR A 46 16.46 -8.48 2.13
CA THR A 46 15.92 -9.85 2.18
C THR A 46 16.33 -10.64 0.95
N THR A 47 16.40 -11.97 1.09
CA THR A 47 16.59 -12.94 -0.01
C THR A 47 15.30 -13.63 -0.40
N ASP A 48 14.16 -13.19 0.14
CA ASP A 48 12.85 -13.70 -0.22
C ASP A 48 12.33 -13.06 -1.52
N GLN A 49 11.73 -13.88 -2.37
CA GLN A 49 11.13 -13.43 -3.63
C GLN A 49 9.86 -12.61 -3.39
N PHE A 50 9.10 -12.95 -2.35
CA PHE A 50 7.80 -12.35 -2.05
C PHE A 50 7.83 -11.73 -0.66
N ILE A 51 7.50 -10.45 -0.59
CA ILE A 51 7.46 -9.68 0.65
C ILE A 51 6.19 -8.86 0.75
N ALA A 52 5.81 -8.49 1.97
CA ALA A 52 4.63 -7.70 2.25
C ALA A 52 4.96 -6.42 3.03
N TRP A 53 4.34 -5.30 2.66
CA TRP A 53 4.29 -4.08 3.45
C TRP A 53 2.85 -3.85 3.92
N GLN A 54 2.64 -3.97 5.23
CA GLN A 54 1.38 -3.68 5.89
C GLN A 54 1.42 -2.26 6.43
N GLY A 55 0.56 -1.38 5.94
CA GLY A 55 0.53 -0.01 6.46
C GLY A 55 -0.85 0.61 6.44
N LYS A 56 -1.18 1.32 7.53
CA LYS A 56 -2.43 2.08 7.67
C LYS A 56 -2.53 3.17 6.59
N ALA A 57 -3.75 3.60 6.25
CA ALA A 57 -3.94 4.81 5.44
C ALA A 57 -3.16 6.00 6.04
N GLY A 58 -2.44 6.72 5.17
CA GLY A 58 -1.64 7.86 5.61
C GLY A 58 -0.29 7.52 6.25
N ALA A 59 0.14 6.25 6.27
CA ALA A 59 1.45 5.85 6.79
C ALA A 59 2.65 6.20 5.89
N GLY A 60 2.42 6.91 4.78
CA GLY A 60 3.49 7.29 3.85
C GLY A 60 4.09 6.10 3.08
N LYS A 61 3.28 5.08 2.75
CA LYS A 61 3.71 3.90 1.98
C LYS A 61 4.33 4.29 0.65
N THR A 62 3.65 5.16 -0.10
CA THR A 62 4.12 5.74 -1.35
C THR A 62 5.50 6.38 -1.24
N TYR A 63 5.72 7.20 -0.20
CA TYR A 63 7.03 7.83 0.00
C TYR A 63 8.12 6.78 0.21
N ALA A 64 7.85 5.74 1.01
CA ALA A 64 8.79 4.63 1.17
C ALA A 64 9.00 3.82 -0.12
N LEU A 65 7.97 3.65 -0.95
CA LEU A 65 8.09 2.99 -2.25
C LEU A 65 8.99 3.78 -3.20
N ASN A 66 8.96 5.11 -3.17
CA ASN A 66 9.86 5.96 -3.95
C ASN A 66 11.32 5.77 -3.57
N GLU A 67 11.63 5.83 -2.27
CA GLU A 67 13.00 5.60 -1.79
C GLU A 67 13.48 4.18 -2.09
N PHE A 68 12.61 3.17 -1.98
CA PHE A 68 12.93 1.80 -2.36
C PHE A 68 13.16 1.65 -3.87
N ARG A 69 12.34 2.28 -4.71
CA ARG A 69 12.50 2.32 -6.17
C ARG A 69 13.87 2.86 -6.56
N GLU A 70 14.30 3.97 -5.95
CA GLU A 70 15.62 4.57 -6.19
C GLU A 70 16.77 3.60 -5.89
N ILE A 71 16.70 2.87 -4.77
CA ILE A 71 17.69 1.84 -4.43
C ILE A 71 17.69 0.73 -5.49
N ALA A 72 16.51 0.20 -5.82
CA ALA A 72 16.39 -0.91 -6.77
C ALA A 72 16.89 -0.55 -8.18
N GLN A 73 16.52 0.62 -8.70
CA GLN A 73 16.93 1.07 -10.03
C GLN A 73 18.43 1.33 -10.11
N LYS A 74 19.05 1.85 -9.05
CA LYS A 74 20.53 1.99 -8.99
C LYS A 74 21.26 0.66 -9.05
N GLN A 75 20.60 -0.42 -8.63
CA GLN A 75 21.12 -1.79 -8.71
C GLN A 75 20.73 -2.51 -10.01
N GLY A 76 20.15 -1.78 -10.97
CA GLY A 76 19.81 -2.31 -12.30
C GLY A 76 18.46 -3.03 -12.38
N TYR A 77 17.65 -3.02 -11.32
CA TYR A 77 16.31 -3.63 -11.36
C TYR A 77 15.32 -2.75 -12.12
N THR A 78 14.51 -3.36 -12.97
CA THR A 78 13.33 -2.71 -13.54
C THR A 78 12.16 -2.82 -12.56
N VAL A 79 11.65 -1.68 -12.10
CA VAL A 79 10.53 -1.63 -11.15
C VAL A 79 9.23 -1.35 -11.90
N LYS A 80 8.23 -2.21 -11.70
CA LYS A 80 6.89 -2.08 -12.31
C LYS A 80 5.81 -2.09 -11.25
N GLY A 81 4.77 -1.31 -11.48
CA GLY A 81 3.61 -1.19 -10.59
C GLY A 81 2.42 -2.01 -11.08
N TYR A 82 1.68 -2.57 -10.15
CA TYR A 82 0.41 -3.24 -10.40
C TYR A 82 -0.62 -2.88 -9.33
N ALA A 83 -1.87 -2.77 -9.73
CA ALA A 83 -2.98 -2.59 -8.78
C ALA A 83 -4.24 -3.36 -9.24
N PRO A 84 -5.18 -3.65 -8.33
CA PRO A 84 -6.44 -4.32 -8.64
C PRO A 84 -7.33 -3.52 -9.61
N SER A 85 -7.29 -2.19 -9.54
CA SER A 85 -8.16 -1.29 -10.31
C SER A 85 -7.34 -0.30 -11.15
N ALA A 86 -7.94 0.22 -12.22
CA ALA A 86 -7.30 1.22 -13.08
C ALA A 86 -7.06 2.56 -12.36
N SER A 87 -7.95 2.94 -11.43
CA SER A 87 -7.78 4.15 -10.62
C SER A 87 -6.61 4.01 -9.64
N SER A 88 -6.53 2.90 -8.92
CA SER A 88 -5.39 2.61 -8.03
C SER A 88 -4.07 2.52 -8.82
N ALA A 89 -4.10 1.91 -10.00
CA ALA A 89 -2.93 1.82 -10.88
C ALA A 89 -2.46 3.22 -11.33
N LYS A 90 -3.40 4.12 -11.66
CA LYS A 90 -3.07 5.49 -12.01
C LYS A 90 -2.44 6.25 -10.83
N VAL A 91 -3.03 6.14 -9.64
CA VAL A 91 -2.48 6.77 -8.43
C VAL A 91 -1.06 6.29 -8.15
N LEU A 92 -0.82 4.97 -8.19
CA LEU A 92 0.52 4.40 -8.01
C LEU A 92 1.50 4.91 -9.08
N ALA A 93 1.07 5.04 -10.34
CA ALA A 93 1.89 5.60 -11.42
C ALA A 93 2.27 7.06 -11.16
N ASP A 94 1.28 7.89 -10.80
CA ASP A 94 1.46 9.33 -10.59
C ASP A 94 2.34 9.61 -9.37
N GLU A 95 2.19 8.81 -8.31
CA GLU A 95 2.93 9.01 -7.08
C GLU A 95 4.34 8.38 -7.08
N VAL A 96 4.50 7.22 -7.74
CA VAL A 96 5.74 6.44 -7.76
C VAL A 96 6.54 6.58 -9.04
N GLY A 97 5.98 7.15 -10.11
CA GLY A 97 6.69 7.41 -11.36
C GLY A 97 7.27 6.16 -12.03
N ILE A 98 6.56 5.03 -11.92
CA ILE A 98 6.93 3.74 -12.54
C ILE A 98 5.86 3.29 -13.54
N GLU A 99 6.28 2.49 -14.53
CA GLU A 99 5.33 1.84 -15.43
C GLU A 99 4.34 1.01 -14.62
N THR A 100 3.06 1.37 -14.68
CA THR A 100 2.02 0.77 -13.84
C THR A 100 0.80 0.40 -14.65
N THR A 101 0.24 -0.78 -14.37
CA THR A 101 -0.97 -1.27 -15.02
C THR A 101 -1.82 -2.09 -14.04
N THR A 102 -2.96 -2.61 -14.46
CA THR A 102 -3.77 -3.47 -13.59
C THR A 102 -3.20 -4.88 -13.52
N VAL A 103 -3.38 -5.56 -12.38
CA VAL A 103 -3.03 -6.99 -12.24
C VAL A 103 -3.72 -7.80 -13.34
N ALA A 104 -5.02 -7.56 -13.59
CA ALA A 104 -5.76 -8.23 -14.64
C ALA A 104 -5.10 -8.09 -16.02
N ARG A 105 -4.62 -6.88 -16.38
CA ARG A 105 -3.93 -6.64 -17.65
C ARG A 105 -2.58 -7.38 -17.74
N LYS A 106 -1.84 -7.48 -16.63
CA LYS A 106 -0.60 -8.29 -16.59
C LYS A 106 -0.91 -9.78 -16.77
N LEU A 107 -1.95 -10.30 -16.13
CA LEU A 107 -2.29 -11.72 -16.20
C LEU A 107 -2.73 -12.18 -17.59
N VAL A 108 -3.33 -11.29 -18.41
CA VAL A 108 -3.69 -11.61 -19.81
C VAL A 108 -2.57 -11.32 -20.81
N SER A 109 -1.48 -10.68 -20.38
CA SER A 109 -0.34 -10.39 -21.25
C SER A 109 0.48 -11.65 -21.54
N GLN A 110 1.11 -11.68 -22.72
CA GLN A 110 1.99 -12.78 -23.09
C GLN A 110 3.16 -12.91 -22.08
N PRO A 111 3.52 -14.15 -21.71
CA PRO A 111 4.81 -14.43 -21.05
C PRO A 111 5.97 -13.73 -21.73
N LEU A 112 6.90 -13.24 -20.92
CA LEU A 112 8.20 -12.88 -21.45
C LEU A 112 8.87 -14.15 -21.97
N GLU A 113 9.52 -14.04 -23.13
CA GLU A 113 10.45 -15.05 -23.61
C GLU A 113 11.67 -15.12 -22.67
N GLU A 114 12.33 -16.28 -22.58
CA GLU A 114 13.43 -16.49 -21.63
C GLU A 114 14.55 -15.47 -21.80
N GLU A 115 14.85 -15.10 -23.05
CA GLU A 115 15.89 -14.12 -23.40
C GLU A 115 15.53 -12.68 -23.01
N ALA A 116 14.24 -12.40 -22.78
CA ALA A 116 13.72 -11.10 -22.36
C ALA A 116 13.59 -10.97 -20.84
N ILE A 117 13.84 -12.05 -20.08
CA ILE A 117 13.76 -12.04 -18.62
C ILE A 117 14.92 -11.22 -18.05
N GLN A 118 14.57 -10.07 -17.46
CA GLN A 118 15.49 -9.19 -16.75
C GLN A 118 15.17 -9.25 -15.25
N GLN A 119 16.08 -8.77 -14.40
CA GLN A 119 15.79 -8.61 -12.99
C GLN A 119 14.72 -7.54 -12.79
N GLN A 120 13.58 -7.95 -12.23
CA GLN A 120 12.41 -7.09 -12.06
C GLN A 120 11.88 -7.11 -10.63
N ILE A 121 11.26 -6.00 -10.24
CA ILE A 121 10.49 -5.90 -9.00
C ILE A 121 9.09 -5.45 -9.36
N TRP A 122 8.10 -6.20 -8.92
CA TRP A 122 6.70 -5.92 -9.08
C TRP A 122 6.15 -5.40 -7.75
N ILE A 123 5.80 -4.12 -7.73
CA ILE A 123 5.10 -3.48 -6.62
C ILE A 123 3.61 -3.66 -6.88
N VAL A 124 2.91 -4.29 -5.94
CA VAL A 124 1.48 -4.56 -6.05
C VAL A 124 0.76 -3.80 -4.96
N ASP A 125 0.23 -2.63 -5.29
CA ASP A 125 -0.49 -1.78 -4.34
C ASP A 125 -1.95 -2.22 -4.19
N GLU A 126 -2.56 -1.87 -3.07
CA GLU A 126 -3.89 -2.33 -2.67
C GLU A 126 -4.04 -3.87 -2.69
N ALA A 127 -2.98 -4.59 -2.28
CA ALA A 127 -2.93 -6.05 -2.27
C ALA A 127 -4.04 -6.71 -1.43
N GLY A 128 -4.59 -5.98 -0.44
CA GLY A 128 -5.73 -6.43 0.37
C GLY A 128 -7.03 -6.64 -0.43
N LEU A 129 -7.13 -6.03 -1.62
CA LEU A 129 -8.27 -6.15 -2.52
C LEU A 129 -8.09 -7.24 -3.59
N LEU A 130 -6.93 -7.91 -3.64
CA LEU A 130 -6.73 -8.98 -4.62
C LEU A 130 -7.57 -10.21 -4.29
N GLY A 131 -8.30 -10.71 -5.27
CA GLY A 131 -8.91 -12.04 -5.19
C GLY A 131 -7.84 -13.14 -5.18
N ALA A 132 -8.13 -14.24 -4.47
CA ALA A 132 -7.17 -15.35 -4.28
C ALA A 132 -6.63 -15.94 -5.59
N LYS A 133 -7.47 -16.06 -6.63
CA LYS A 133 -7.08 -16.58 -7.95
C LYS A 133 -6.05 -15.66 -8.62
N ASN A 134 -6.33 -14.36 -8.66
CA ASN A 134 -5.42 -13.38 -9.26
C ASN A 134 -4.09 -13.32 -8.52
N ALA A 135 -4.11 -13.40 -7.18
CA ALA A 135 -2.89 -13.45 -6.39
C ALA A 135 -2.05 -14.70 -6.71
N LEU A 136 -2.67 -15.89 -6.78
CA LEU A 136 -1.95 -17.11 -7.14
C LEU A 136 -1.29 -16.98 -8.52
N THR A 137 -2.07 -16.65 -9.56
CA THR A 137 -1.55 -16.55 -10.92
C THR A 137 -0.49 -15.44 -11.05
N LEU A 138 -0.63 -14.35 -10.31
CA LEU A 138 0.37 -13.26 -10.29
C LEU A 138 1.70 -13.74 -9.71
N LEU A 139 1.68 -14.45 -8.58
CA LEU A 139 2.90 -14.97 -7.98
C LEU A 139 3.55 -16.06 -8.84
N GLU A 140 2.76 -16.96 -9.43
CA GLU A 140 3.26 -17.97 -10.39
C GLU A 140 3.95 -17.30 -11.58
N ARG A 141 3.33 -16.24 -12.10
CA ARG A 141 3.88 -15.48 -13.21
C ARG A 141 5.14 -14.72 -12.83
N ALA A 142 5.21 -14.17 -11.61
CA ALA A 142 6.39 -13.53 -11.08
C ALA A 142 7.55 -14.52 -10.96
N THR A 143 7.31 -15.73 -10.46
CA THR A 143 8.31 -16.80 -10.40
C THR A 143 8.83 -17.16 -11.79
N ALA A 144 7.94 -17.35 -12.77
CA ALA A 144 8.32 -17.68 -14.14
C ALA A 144 9.13 -16.56 -14.82
N GLU A 145 8.84 -15.30 -14.53
CA GLU A 145 9.56 -14.14 -15.09
C GLU A 145 10.70 -13.63 -14.19
N ASN A 146 11.15 -14.45 -13.22
CA ASN A 146 12.21 -14.10 -12.25
C ASN A 146 12.04 -12.71 -11.59
N ALA A 147 10.79 -12.36 -11.29
CA ALA A 147 10.44 -11.11 -10.65
C ALA A 147 10.32 -11.30 -9.12
N ARG A 148 10.81 -10.32 -8.37
CA ARG A 148 10.48 -10.13 -6.96
C ARG A 148 9.12 -9.45 -6.84
N VAL A 149 8.31 -9.79 -5.84
CA VAL A 149 7.01 -9.15 -5.60
C VAL A 149 6.98 -8.50 -4.24
N LEU A 150 6.68 -7.20 -4.23
CA LEU A 150 6.37 -6.44 -3.04
C LEU A 150 4.87 -6.17 -3.00
N LEU A 151 4.16 -6.91 -2.14
CA LEU A 151 2.74 -6.73 -1.88
C LEU A 151 2.55 -5.59 -0.88
N VAL A 152 1.83 -4.54 -1.25
CA VAL A 152 1.59 -3.37 -0.40
C VAL A 152 0.10 -3.26 -0.14
N GLY A 153 -0.31 -3.12 1.12
CA GLY A 153 -1.73 -3.03 1.43
C GLY A 153 -2.04 -2.74 2.88
N ASP A 154 -3.33 -2.71 3.19
CA ASP A 154 -3.85 -2.66 4.54
C ASP A 154 -4.91 -3.74 4.74
N THR A 155 -4.63 -4.73 5.59
CA THR A 155 -5.63 -5.75 5.96
C THR A 155 -6.85 -5.23 6.72
N ARG A 156 -6.79 -4.00 7.24
CA ARG A 156 -7.90 -3.36 7.97
C ARG A 156 -8.84 -2.57 7.07
N GLN A 157 -8.43 -2.24 5.84
CA GLN A 157 -9.30 -1.61 4.86
C GLN A 157 -10.07 -2.68 4.08
N PHE A 158 -11.38 -2.47 3.94
CA PHE A 158 -12.37 -3.27 3.20
C PHE A 158 -11.87 -4.63 2.69
N SER A 159 -12.19 -5.70 3.41
CA SER A 159 -11.88 -7.06 2.97
C SER A 159 -12.58 -7.35 1.64
N SER A 160 -11.81 -7.80 0.63
CA SER A 160 -12.33 -8.37 -0.61
C SER A 160 -13.50 -9.33 -0.34
N VAL A 161 -14.58 -9.14 -1.10
CA VAL A 161 -15.80 -9.97 -1.05
C VAL A 161 -15.57 -11.33 -1.73
N GLU A 162 -14.57 -11.46 -2.61
CA GLU A 162 -14.26 -12.69 -3.33
C GLU A 162 -13.34 -13.62 -2.51
N ALA A 163 -13.84 -14.80 -2.17
CA ALA A 163 -13.10 -16.04 -1.87
C ALA A 163 -11.71 -15.87 -1.21
N GLY A 164 -11.67 -15.24 -0.03
CA GLY A 164 -10.49 -15.17 0.82
C GLY A 164 -9.54 -14.02 0.48
N ASN A 165 -8.97 -13.41 1.53
CA ASN A 165 -7.99 -12.34 1.40
C ASN A 165 -6.57 -12.98 1.35
N PRO A 166 -5.93 -13.08 0.17
CA PRO A 166 -4.62 -13.71 0.02
C PRO A 166 -3.53 -12.92 0.73
N PHE A 167 -3.61 -11.59 0.75
CA PHE A 167 -2.65 -10.74 1.46
C PHE A 167 -2.63 -11.06 2.96
N LYS A 168 -3.82 -11.09 3.59
CA LYS A 168 -3.98 -11.49 5.00
C LYS A 168 -3.50 -12.92 5.24
N SER A 169 -3.85 -13.84 4.34
CA SER A 169 -3.49 -15.27 4.48
C SER A 169 -1.98 -15.50 4.37
N LEU A 170 -1.30 -14.80 3.46
CA LEU A 170 0.16 -14.85 3.31
C LEU A 170 0.88 -14.30 4.54
N GLN A 171 0.36 -13.21 5.13
CA GLN A 171 0.86 -12.67 6.40
C GLN A 171 0.69 -13.65 7.55
N GLN A 172 -0.48 -14.26 7.68
CA GLN A 172 -0.73 -15.29 8.70
C GLN A 172 0.16 -16.53 8.50
N ALA A 173 0.53 -16.84 7.26
CA ALA A 173 1.44 -17.92 6.91
C ALA A 173 2.93 -17.55 7.05
N GLY A 174 3.26 -16.33 7.47
CA GLY A 174 4.63 -15.91 7.73
C GLY A 174 5.43 -15.52 6.49
N ILE A 175 4.80 -14.86 5.52
CA ILE A 175 5.53 -14.07 4.52
C ILE A 175 6.33 -12.97 5.23
N THR A 176 7.54 -12.70 4.77
CA THR A 176 8.37 -11.61 5.30
C THR A 176 7.62 -10.28 5.16
N THR A 177 7.28 -9.67 6.29
CA THR A 177 6.36 -8.52 6.37
C THR A 177 6.99 -7.37 7.14
N ALA A 178 6.99 -6.17 6.55
CA ALA A 178 7.27 -4.92 7.25
C ALA A 178 5.96 -4.19 7.62
N TYR A 179 5.96 -3.48 8.74
CA TYR A 179 4.79 -2.80 9.28
C TYR A 179 4.99 -1.28 9.35
N LEU A 180 4.23 -0.54 8.54
CA LEU A 180 4.21 0.92 8.50
C LEU A 180 3.01 1.43 9.33
N ASN A 181 3.19 1.46 10.65
CA ASN A 181 2.09 1.71 11.60
C ASN A 181 1.87 3.18 11.96
N GLN A 182 2.82 4.07 11.62
CA GLN A 182 2.77 5.48 11.99
C GLN A 182 2.04 6.30 10.92
N SER A 183 0.82 6.78 11.21
CA SER A 183 0.12 7.71 10.32
C SER A 183 0.76 9.10 10.37
N LEU A 184 1.08 9.64 9.20
CA LEU A 184 1.61 10.99 9.01
C LEU A 184 0.53 12.00 8.59
N ARG A 185 -0.72 11.55 8.35
CA ARG A 185 -1.80 12.38 7.77
C ARG A 185 -2.41 13.36 8.77
N GLN A 186 -2.59 12.95 10.02
CA GLN A 186 -3.16 13.80 11.06
C GLN A 186 -2.07 14.70 11.65
N LYS A 187 -2.18 16.01 11.45
CA LYS A 187 -1.17 16.98 11.90
C LYS A 187 -1.24 17.27 13.40
N THR A 188 -2.41 17.09 14.01
CA THR A 188 -2.66 17.43 15.41
C THR A 188 -2.80 16.16 16.28
N GLN A 189 -2.36 16.26 17.54
CA GLN A 189 -2.24 15.12 18.45
C GLN A 189 -3.60 14.52 18.85
N ASP A 190 -4.62 15.38 18.98
CA ASP A 190 -6.03 15.01 19.17
C ASP A 190 -6.56 14.11 18.03
N LEU A 191 -6.34 14.51 16.78
CA LEU A 191 -6.78 13.73 15.61
C LEU A 191 -6.03 12.39 15.49
N LYS A 192 -4.75 12.34 15.88
CA LYS A 192 -3.99 11.09 15.92
C LYS A 192 -4.61 10.11 16.93
N GLN A 193 -4.87 10.58 18.16
CA GLN A 193 -5.45 9.76 19.22
C GLN A 193 -6.87 9.28 18.86
N ALA A 194 -7.71 10.18 18.34
CA ALA A 194 -9.05 9.83 17.88
C ALA A 194 -9.02 8.71 16.83
N VAL A 195 -8.19 8.85 15.80
CA VAL A 195 -8.05 7.85 14.73
C VAL A 195 -7.46 6.54 15.25
N GLU A 196 -6.54 6.59 16.21
CA GLU A 196 -5.97 5.40 16.82
C GLU A 196 -7.03 4.57 17.53
N HIS A 197 -7.80 5.19 18.44
CA HIS A 197 -8.92 4.55 19.14
C HIS A 197 -9.96 3.97 18.16
N LEU A 198 -10.39 4.75 17.16
CA LEU A 198 -11.32 4.27 16.11
C LEU A 198 -10.76 3.07 15.35
N SER A 199 -9.47 3.11 14.98
CA SER A 199 -8.81 2.02 14.23
C SER A 199 -8.58 0.75 15.02
N SER A 200 -8.70 0.81 16.34
CA SER A 200 -8.60 -0.31 17.28
C SER A 200 -9.97 -0.82 17.74
N GLY A 201 -11.06 -0.22 17.27
CA GLY A 201 -12.43 -0.60 17.62
C GLY A 201 -12.98 0.09 18.88
N GLU A 202 -12.24 1.01 19.48
CA GLU A 202 -12.63 1.77 20.67
C GLU A 202 -13.47 3.00 20.27
N ILE A 203 -14.65 2.74 19.68
CA ILE A 203 -15.46 3.77 19.01
C ILE A 203 -15.83 4.93 19.93
N GLN A 204 -16.30 4.63 21.15
CA GLN A 204 -16.74 5.66 22.10
C GLN A 204 -15.61 6.61 22.51
N GLN A 205 -14.40 6.09 22.69
CA GLN A 205 -13.22 6.88 23.06
C GLN A 205 -12.77 7.75 21.89
N GLY A 206 -12.74 7.18 20.67
CA GLY A 206 -12.40 7.92 19.47
C GLY A 206 -13.37 9.07 19.15
N VAL A 207 -14.68 8.81 19.24
CA VAL A 207 -15.72 9.83 19.06
C VAL A 207 -15.66 10.90 20.14
N GLY A 208 -15.49 10.51 21.41
CA GLY A 208 -15.39 11.47 22.52
C GLY A 208 -14.23 12.46 22.37
N ILE A 209 -13.09 12.02 21.83
CA ILE A 209 -11.96 12.93 21.53
C ILE A 209 -12.34 13.93 20.43
N LEU A 210 -13.06 13.49 19.40
CA LEU A 210 -13.48 14.39 18.32
C LEU A 210 -14.53 15.41 18.80
N GLU A 211 -15.47 15.00 19.64
CA GLU A 211 -16.45 15.90 20.28
C GLU A 211 -15.77 16.93 21.17
N ALA A 212 -14.86 16.49 22.05
CA ALA A 212 -14.14 17.36 22.98
C ALA A 212 -13.27 18.42 22.27
N ASN A 213 -12.86 18.16 21.02
CA ASN A 213 -12.07 19.08 20.21
C ASN A 213 -12.92 19.82 19.15
N HIS A 214 -14.26 19.83 19.30
CA HIS A 214 -15.20 20.51 18.39
C HIS A 214 -15.05 20.09 16.92
N ARG A 215 -14.71 18.80 16.68
CA ARG A 215 -14.57 18.22 15.34
C ARG A 215 -15.83 17.51 14.85
N ILE A 216 -16.84 17.36 15.71
CA ILE A 216 -18.15 16.77 15.40
C ILE A 216 -19.22 17.80 15.70
N GLU A 217 -20.11 18.03 14.74
CA GLU A 217 -21.31 18.86 14.88
C GLU A 217 -22.52 18.01 14.49
N GLU A 218 -23.43 17.77 15.44
CA GLU A 218 -24.64 17.01 15.19
C GLU A 218 -25.79 17.97 14.83
N ILE A 219 -26.23 17.92 13.57
CA ILE A 219 -27.36 18.70 13.07
C ILE A 219 -28.52 17.74 12.81
N GLN A 220 -29.59 17.90 13.59
CA GLN A 220 -30.79 17.04 13.53
C GLN A 220 -31.58 17.25 12.24
N GLU A 221 -31.72 18.50 11.80
CA GLU A 221 -32.53 18.82 10.62
C GLU A 221 -31.76 18.58 9.31
N PHE A 222 -32.37 17.81 8.40
CA PHE A 222 -31.73 17.40 7.14
C PHE A 222 -31.34 18.59 6.25
N GLU A 223 -32.20 19.59 6.13
CA GLU A 223 -31.98 20.74 5.27
C GLU A 223 -30.82 21.60 5.78
N GLN A 224 -30.78 21.86 7.10
CA GLN A 224 -29.68 22.58 7.74
C GLN A 224 -28.35 21.84 7.61
N ARG A 225 -28.36 20.51 7.81
CA ARG A 225 -27.15 19.68 7.68
C ARG A 225 -26.61 19.71 6.26
N THR A 226 -27.49 19.60 5.26
CA THR A 226 -27.10 19.65 3.85
C THR A 226 -26.54 21.02 3.49
N ASN A 227 -27.21 22.09 3.91
CA ASN A 227 -26.73 23.45 3.70
C ASN A 227 -25.38 23.68 4.36
N ARG A 228 -25.16 23.16 5.57
CA ARG A 228 -23.87 23.27 6.25
C ARG A 228 -22.75 22.54 5.52
N ILE A 229 -22.98 21.30 5.08
CA ILE A 229 -22.00 20.54 4.28
C ILE A 229 -21.63 21.29 2.99
N VAL A 230 -22.63 21.86 2.30
CA VAL A 230 -22.41 22.64 1.08
C VAL A 230 -21.59 23.90 1.37
N GLN A 231 -21.95 24.65 2.42
CA GLN A 231 -21.20 25.85 2.82
C GLN A 231 -19.76 25.52 3.21
N ASP A 232 -19.55 24.46 3.99
CA ASP A 232 -18.22 24.02 4.40
C ASP A 232 -17.37 23.65 3.16
N TYR A 233 -17.95 22.95 2.17
CA TYR A 233 -17.27 22.64 0.91
C TYR A 233 -16.97 23.90 0.07
N LEU A 234 -17.91 24.85 -0.01
CA LEU A 234 -17.72 26.11 -0.72
C LEU A 234 -16.72 27.06 -0.04
N ASN A 235 -16.45 26.88 1.25
CA ASN A 235 -15.44 27.66 1.94
C ASN A 235 -14.01 27.11 1.75
N LEU A 236 -13.85 25.89 1.21
CA LEU A 236 -12.55 25.35 0.84
C LEU A 236 -11.96 26.07 -0.38
N SER A 237 -10.64 26.25 -0.39
CA SER A 237 -9.92 26.73 -1.56
C SER A 237 -9.99 25.74 -2.73
N PRO A 238 -9.77 26.17 -3.98
CA PRO A 238 -9.81 25.27 -5.14
C PRO A 238 -8.91 24.02 -5.01
N SER A 239 -7.71 24.16 -4.42
CA SER A 239 -6.79 23.04 -4.17
C SER A 239 -7.27 22.08 -3.09
N GLU A 240 -7.96 22.58 -2.05
CA GLU A 240 -8.54 21.75 -1.00
C GLU A 240 -9.79 20.99 -1.47
N ARG A 241 -10.56 21.56 -2.42
CA ARG A 241 -11.71 20.89 -3.02
C ARG A 241 -11.30 19.71 -3.89
N GLU A 242 -10.21 19.84 -4.65
CA GLU A 242 -9.64 18.73 -5.44
C GLU A 242 -9.22 17.55 -4.54
N GLN A 243 -8.62 17.83 -3.39
CA GLN A 243 -8.16 16.79 -2.45
C GLN A 243 -9.29 16.11 -1.65
N ASN A 244 -10.44 16.77 -1.47
CA ASN A 244 -11.55 16.30 -0.63
C ASN A 244 -12.76 15.75 -1.41
N SER A 245 -12.65 15.58 -2.73
CA SER A 245 -13.75 15.07 -3.56
C SER A 245 -13.92 13.55 -3.44
N CYS A 246 -14.50 13.06 -2.35
CA CYS A 246 -15.07 11.71 -2.30
C CYS A 246 -16.50 11.73 -2.86
N SER A 247 -16.67 11.61 -4.18
CA SER A 247 -18.00 11.36 -4.75
C SER A 247 -18.28 9.85 -4.74
N SER A 248 -19.05 9.36 -3.77
CA SER A 248 -19.74 8.08 -3.92
C SER A 248 -20.86 8.27 -4.96
N ARG A 249 -20.54 8.09 -6.24
CA ARG A 249 -21.56 7.95 -7.28
C ARG A 249 -22.22 6.59 -7.10
N ASN A 250 -23.35 6.56 -6.41
CA ASN A 250 -24.37 5.55 -6.68
C ASN A 250 -25.00 5.90 -8.04
N GLN A 251 -24.62 5.15 -9.07
CA GLN A 251 -25.47 4.85 -10.22
C GLN A 251 -25.38 3.36 -10.48
#